data_AF-A0A0G1AW75-F1
#
_entry.id   AF-A0A0G1AW75-F1
#
_cell.length_a   1.000
_cell.length_b   1.000
_cell.length_c   1.000
_cell.angle_alpha   90.00
_cell.angle_beta   90.00
_cell.angle_gamma   90.00
#
_symmetry.space_group_name_H-M   'P 1'
#
loop_
_entity.id
_entity.type
_entity.pdbx_description
1 polymer ?
#
loop_
_entity_poly.entity_id
_entity_poly.type
_entity_poly.pdbx_seq_one_letter_code
_entity_poly.pdbx_strand_id
1 'polypeptide(L)'
;MKPNKLQQVALAVFSLAGTALMGYLLSLKFFSKASSFCELGEGFSCDLVNQSIYSEIFGIPVSLLGLLYFLGVLVAVLWRYNETTLKSILFFSIVFLGPSLYLSYIEFFVLKSICVFCEASKVLILAVIAVSGYALRGRTGRQFVISAMAVGLVFAGVTYFIHANAGPGEKYNALAQCLDEKGYKVYGSITCASCARQRAMFGDAYKFIEEIECDPRNPHNVVELCIAKNIKKTPTWIQEDEAGGELYRFEAGIVSLENLSRVSGCSLE
;
A
#
# COMPACT_ATOMS: atom_id res chain seq x y z
N MET A 1 -4.90 -28.68 28.11
CA MET A 1 -4.73 -27.28 28.55
C MET A 1 -6.05 -26.83 29.18
N LYS A 2 -6.08 -26.27 30.40
CA LYS A 2 -7.32 -25.69 30.94
C LYS A 2 -7.55 -24.33 30.23
N PRO A 3 -8.77 -24.06 29.72
CA PRO A 3 -9.05 -22.82 29.02
C PRO A 3 -8.94 -21.62 29.98
N ASN A 4 -8.02 -20.71 29.70
CA ASN A 4 -7.92 -19.44 30.42
C ASN A 4 -8.84 -18.41 29.74
N LYS A 5 -9.97 -18.11 30.36
CA LYS A 5 -10.97 -17.18 29.83
C LYS A 5 -10.39 -15.80 29.52
N LEU A 6 -9.42 -15.31 30.30
CA LEU A 6 -8.82 -14.00 30.07
C LEU A 6 -8.05 -13.97 28.74
N GLN A 7 -7.26 -15.01 28.46
CA GLN A 7 -6.50 -15.12 27.21
C GLN A 7 -7.43 -15.28 26.01
N GLN A 8 -8.49 -16.09 26.15
CA GLN A 8 -9.50 -16.27 25.11
C GLN A 8 -10.20 -14.94 24.77
N VAL A 9 -10.63 -14.19 25.79
CA VAL A 9 -11.27 -12.87 25.61
C VAL A 9 -10.30 -11.87 24.98
N ALA A 10 -9.04 -11.81 25.44
CA ALA A 10 -8.04 -10.92 24.86
C ALA A 10 -7.83 -11.18 23.35
N LEU A 11 -7.67 -12.45 22.97
CA LEU A 11 -7.53 -12.83 21.56
C LEU A 11 -8.77 -12.45 20.75
N ALA A 12 -9.97 -12.72 21.26
CA ALA A 12 -11.20 -12.35 20.58
C ALA A 12 -11.33 -10.83 20.38
N VAL A 13 -10.96 -10.01 21.38
CA VAL A 13 -10.97 -8.55 21.30
C VAL A 13 -9.98 -8.05 20.25
N PHE A 14 -8.74 -8.53 20.25
CA PHE A 14 -7.75 -8.14 19.26
C PHE A 14 -8.15 -8.55 17.84
N SER A 15 -8.73 -9.74 17.67
CA SER A 15 -9.20 -10.22 16.38
C SER A 15 -10.41 -9.43 15.87
N LEU A 16 -11.34 -9.04 16.75
CA LEU A 16 -12.47 -8.18 16.39
C LEU A 16 -12.00 -6.79 15.95
N ALA A 17 -11.08 -6.18 16.69
CA ALA A 17 -10.47 -4.90 16.32
C ALA A 17 -9.74 -4.99 14.97
N GLY A 18 -8.95 -6.05 14.75
CA GLY A 18 -8.23 -6.26 13.49
C GLY A 18 -9.17 -6.51 12.30
N THR A 19 -10.27 -7.22 12.53
CA THR A 19 -11.34 -7.43 11.53
C THR A 19 -11.96 -6.09 11.12
N ALA A 20 -12.28 -5.23 12.09
CA ALA A 20 -12.85 -3.91 11.81
C ALA A 20 -11.88 -3.02 11.01
N LEU A 21 -10.60 -2.97 11.42
CA LEU A 21 -9.57 -2.19 10.72
C LEU A 21 -9.35 -2.66 9.28
N MET A 22 -9.19 -3.98 9.09
CA MET A 22 -8.95 -4.54 7.76
C MET A 22 -10.19 -4.48 6.87
N GLY A 23 -11.38 -4.63 7.44
CA GLY A 23 -12.64 -4.41 6.73
C GLY A 23 -12.80 -2.97 6.24
N TYR A 24 -12.38 -1.99 7.05
CA TYR A 24 -12.34 -0.59 6.65
C TYR A 24 -11.32 -0.32 5.55
N LEU A 25 -10.08 -0.83 5.66
CA LEU A 25 -9.09 -0.70 4.57
C LEU A 25 -9.56 -1.38 3.28
N LEU A 26 -10.24 -2.52 3.38
CA LEU A 26 -10.79 -3.21 2.22
C LEU A 26 -11.91 -2.40 1.56
N SER A 27 -12.77 -1.76 2.34
CA SER A 27 -13.82 -0.89 1.78
C SER A 27 -13.21 0.32 1.07
N LEU A 28 -12.15 0.91 1.63
CA LEU A 28 -11.41 1.98 0.95
C LEU A 28 -10.75 1.53 -0.36
N LYS A 29 -10.30 0.28 -0.45
CA LYS A 29 -9.71 -0.25 -1.69
C LYS A 29 -10.72 -0.22 -2.84
N PHE A 30 -11.96 -0.65 -2.60
CA PHE A 30 -12.99 -0.81 -3.64
C PHE A 30 -13.91 0.39 -3.84
N PHE A 31 -14.15 1.21 -2.82
CA PHE A 31 -15.20 2.25 -2.84
C PHE A 31 -14.66 3.69 -2.82
N SER A 32 -13.34 3.92 -2.81
CA SER A 32 -12.81 5.28 -2.62
C SER A 32 -13.05 6.23 -3.80
N LYS A 33 -14.03 7.12 -3.62
CA LYS A 33 -14.13 8.44 -4.26
C LYS A 33 -13.86 9.61 -3.29
N ALA A 34 -13.62 9.34 -2.00
CA ALA A 34 -13.43 10.34 -0.95
C ALA A 34 -12.20 10.04 -0.07
N SER A 35 -11.59 11.09 0.48
CA SER A 35 -10.46 11.07 1.43
C SER A 35 -10.78 10.23 2.68
N SER A 36 -9.90 9.31 3.06
CA SER A 36 -10.06 8.48 4.25
C SER A 36 -9.87 9.28 5.55
N PHE A 37 -10.42 8.77 6.66
CA PHE A 37 -10.24 9.33 8.00
C PHE A 37 -8.77 9.31 8.49
N CYS A 38 -7.89 8.64 7.75
CA CYS A 38 -6.47 8.47 8.07
C CYS A 38 -5.56 9.42 7.27
N GLU A 39 -6.13 10.40 6.56
CA GLU A 39 -5.37 11.45 5.89
C GLU A 39 -4.97 12.53 6.90
N LEU A 40 -3.99 12.21 7.76
CA LEU A 40 -3.59 13.02 8.92
C LEU A 40 -2.52 14.09 8.61
N GLY A 41 -2.02 14.12 7.38
CA GLY A 41 -0.99 15.05 6.93
C GLY A 41 0.07 14.38 6.06
N GLU A 42 1.15 15.10 5.78
CA GLU A 42 2.25 14.58 4.97
C GLU A 42 2.91 13.38 5.63
N GLY A 43 3.15 12.33 4.83
CA GLY A 43 3.74 11.09 5.31
C GLY A 43 2.78 10.21 6.12
N PHE A 44 1.52 10.59 6.34
CA PHE A 44 0.50 9.76 6.98
C PHE A 44 -0.76 9.70 6.11
N SER A 45 -0.76 8.74 5.20
CA SER A 45 -1.87 8.52 4.27
C SER A 45 -2.11 7.04 4.05
N CYS A 46 -3.21 6.55 4.64
CA CYS A 46 -3.71 5.20 4.39
C CYS A 46 -4.15 5.00 2.93
N ASP A 47 -4.65 6.05 2.24
CA ASP A 47 -5.14 5.93 0.86
C ASP A 47 -4.00 5.71 -0.13
N LEU A 48 -2.92 6.51 -0.04
CA LEU A 48 -1.71 6.33 -0.83
C LEU A 48 -1.17 4.90 -0.71
N VAL A 49 -1.04 4.39 0.52
CA VAL A 49 -0.49 3.06 0.77
C VAL A 49 -1.44 1.96 0.27
N ASN A 50 -2.73 2.03 0.63
CA ASN A 50 -3.72 1.01 0.31
C ASN A 50 -4.13 0.98 -1.18
N GLN A 51 -3.83 2.04 -1.94
CA GLN A 51 -4.02 2.09 -3.39
C GLN A 51 -2.73 1.86 -4.17
N SER A 52 -1.59 1.67 -3.51
CA SER A 52 -0.30 1.40 -4.16
C SER A 52 -0.26 0.00 -4.79
N ILE A 53 0.71 -0.23 -5.69
CA ILE A 53 0.98 -1.56 -6.25
C ILE A 53 1.37 -2.60 -5.18
N TYR A 54 1.90 -2.13 -4.05
CA TYR A 54 2.32 -2.98 -2.93
C TYR A 54 1.14 -3.44 -2.06
N SER A 55 -0.06 -2.88 -2.27
CA SER A 55 -1.27 -3.26 -1.56
C SER A 55 -1.92 -4.54 -2.08
N GLU A 56 -1.31 -5.23 -3.06
CA GLU A 56 -1.84 -6.43 -3.68
C GLU A 56 -0.77 -7.52 -3.81
N ILE A 57 -1.12 -8.74 -3.39
CA ILE A 57 -0.27 -9.92 -3.55
C ILE A 57 -0.99 -10.86 -4.51
N PHE A 58 -0.40 -11.15 -5.67
CA PHE A 58 -1.07 -11.90 -6.77
C PHE A 58 -2.41 -11.26 -7.21
N GLY A 59 -2.52 -9.93 -7.16
CA GLY A 59 -3.76 -9.19 -7.45
C GLY A 59 -4.82 -9.28 -6.34
N ILE A 60 -4.52 -9.96 -5.22
CA ILE A 60 -5.39 -10.03 -4.05
C ILE A 60 -5.04 -8.88 -3.10
N PRO A 61 -5.98 -8.01 -2.72
CA PRO A 61 -5.72 -6.94 -1.77
C PRO A 61 -5.19 -7.47 -0.44
N VAL A 62 -4.10 -6.88 0.06
CA VAL A 62 -3.50 -7.19 1.37
C VAL A 62 -4.51 -6.97 2.49
N SER A 63 -5.38 -5.95 2.37
CA SER A 63 -6.48 -5.69 3.30
C SER A 63 -7.47 -6.85 3.38
N LEU A 64 -7.73 -7.57 2.28
CA LEU A 64 -8.54 -8.79 2.28
C LEU A 64 -7.83 -9.94 2.99
N LEU A 65 -6.53 -10.16 2.72
CA LEU A 65 -5.75 -11.20 3.39
C LEU A 65 -5.69 -10.98 4.90
N GLY A 66 -5.49 -9.72 5.33
CA GLY A 66 -5.54 -9.33 6.73
C GLY A 66 -6.91 -9.55 7.37
N LEU A 67 -7.99 -9.20 6.65
CA LEU A 67 -9.36 -9.44 7.10
C LEU A 67 -9.62 -10.94 7.33
N LEU A 68 -9.25 -11.79 6.37
CA LEU A 68 -9.39 -13.24 6.47
C LEU A 68 -8.58 -13.81 7.63
N TYR A 69 -7.36 -13.31 7.85
CA TYR A 69 -6.54 -13.69 8.99
C TYR A 69 -7.23 -13.37 10.33
N PHE A 70 -7.68 -12.12 10.54
CA PHE A 70 -8.30 -11.73 11.81
C PHE A 70 -9.64 -12.42 12.05
N LEU A 71 -10.47 -12.58 11.01
CA LEU A 71 -11.69 -13.39 11.08
C LEU A 71 -11.39 -14.85 11.41
N GLY A 72 -10.36 -15.42 10.79
CA GLY A 72 -9.90 -16.79 11.05
C GLY A 72 -9.50 -16.99 12.52
N VAL A 73 -8.74 -16.05 13.10
CA VAL A 73 -8.39 -16.09 14.53
C VAL A 73 -9.64 -15.96 15.41
N LEU A 74 -10.54 -15.02 15.10
CA LEU A 74 -11.78 -14.83 15.87
C LEU A 74 -12.63 -16.10 15.90
N VAL A 75 -12.89 -16.69 14.73
CA VAL A 75 -13.65 -17.94 14.61
C VAL A 75 -12.96 -19.10 15.33
N ALA A 76 -11.64 -19.24 15.17
CA ALA A 76 -10.87 -20.30 15.80
C ALA A 76 -10.97 -20.25 17.34
N VAL A 77 -10.85 -19.05 17.92
CA VAL A 77 -10.92 -18.82 19.37
C VAL A 77 -12.32 -19.03 19.93
N LEU A 78 -13.37 -18.68 19.17
CA LEU A 78 -14.76 -18.87 19.60
C LEU A 78 -15.24 -20.32 19.45
N TRP A 79 -14.80 -21.04 18.42
CA TRP A 79 -15.24 -22.41 18.18
C TRP A 79 -14.51 -23.41 19.08
N ARG A 80 -13.17 -23.44 19.05
CA ARG A 80 -12.37 -24.44 19.79
C ARG A 80 -11.15 -23.81 20.42
N TYR A 81 -11.27 -23.34 21.65
CA TYR A 81 -10.12 -22.86 22.41
C TYR A 81 -9.34 -24.00 23.07
N ASN A 82 -8.34 -24.53 22.36
CA ASN A 82 -7.46 -25.60 22.84
C ASN A 82 -5.98 -25.37 22.41
N GLU A 83 -5.11 -26.29 22.79
CA GLU A 83 -3.67 -26.20 22.50
C GLU A 83 -3.35 -26.23 21.00
N THR A 84 -4.05 -27.06 20.21
CA THR A 84 -3.87 -27.15 18.75
C THR A 84 -4.26 -25.83 18.09
N THR A 85 -5.40 -25.25 18.48
CA THR A 85 -5.86 -23.96 17.95
C THR A 85 -4.87 -22.84 18.27
N LEU A 86 -4.37 -22.75 19.51
CA LEU A 86 -3.36 -21.76 19.88
C LEU A 86 -2.05 -21.94 19.10
N LYS A 87 -1.62 -23.19 18.86
CA LYS A 87 -0.44 -23.46 18.04
C LYS A 87 -0.66 -22.98 16.61
N SER A 88 -1.82 -23.28 16.01
CA SER A 88 -2.15 -22.79 14.67
C SER A 88 -2.18 -21.26 14.61
N ILE A 89 -2.84 -20.60 15.57
CA ILE A 89 -2.87 -19.13 15.67
C ILE A 89 -1.44 -18.58 15.73
N LEU A 90 -0.63 -19.06 16.69
CA LEU A 90 0.75 -18.60 16.86
C LEU A 90 1.59 -18.81 15.59
N PHE A 91 1.45 -19.96 14.93
CA PHE A 91 2.16 -20.27 13.69
C PHE A 91 1.81 -19.27 12.59
N PHE A 92 0.52 -19.12 12.27
CA PHE A 92 0.08 -18.23 11.20
C PHE A 92 0.37 -16.76 11.53
N SER A 93 0.22 -16.33 12.78
CA SER A 93 0.57 -14.96 13.18
C SER A 93 2.05 -14.64 12.93
N ILE A 94 2.97 -15.56 13.23
CA ILE A 94 4.41 -15.39 12.92
C ILE A 94 4.64 -15.36 11.41
N VAL A 95 3.96 -16.22 10.64
CA VAL A 95 4.10 -16.26 9.18
C VAL A 95 3.62 -14.97 8.53
N PHE A 96 2.43 -14.47 8.89
CA PHE A 96 1.86 -13.23 8.35
C PHE A 96 2.62 -11.97 8.79
N LEU A 97 3.34 -12.02 9.93
CA LEU A 97 4.21 -10.94 10.34
C LEU A 97 5.34 -10.69 9.33
N GLY A 98 5.81 -11.72 8.62
CA GLY A 98 6.88 -11.61 7.61
C GLY A 98 6.56 -10.60 6.51
N PRO A 99 5.56 -10.85 5.65
CA PRO A 99 5.14 -9.88 4.64
C PRO A 99 4.73 -8.53 5.22
N SER A 100 4.11 -8.50 6.41
CA SER A 100 3.74 -7.24 7.07
C SER A 100 4.96 -6.37 7.40
N LEU A 101 6.07 -6.95 7.86
CA LEU A 101 7.33 -6.21 8.10
C LEU A 101 7.96 -5.71 6.80
N TYR A 102 7.91 -6.51 5.73
CA TYR A 102 8.35 -6.08 4.41
C TYR A 102 7.51 -4.90 3.90
N LEU A 103 6.18 -4.94 4.04
CA LEU A 103 5.33 -3.83 3.63
C LEU A 103 5.62 -2.55 4.41
N SER A 104 5.97 -2.66 5.69
CA SER A 104 6.40 -1.48 6.45
C SER A 104 7.73 -0.93 5.97
N TYR A 105 8.70 -1.78 5.60
CA TYR A 105 9.89 -1.30 4.92
C TYR A 105 9.54 -0.50 3.65
N ILE A 106 8.58 -0.98 2.86
CA ILE A 106 8.07 -0.24 1.70
C ILE A 106 7.42 1.08 2.09
N GLU A 107 6.57 1.12 3.13
CA GLU A 107 5.94 2.36 3.64
C GLU A 107 6.98 3.43 4.01
N PHE A 108 8.03 3.06 4.75
CA PHE A 108 9.04 4.00 5.23
C PHE A 108 10.05 4.43 4.16
N PHE A 109 10.57 3.47 3.38
CA PHE A 109 11.72 3.73 2.51
C PHE A 109 11.34 3.98 1.05
N VAL A 110 10.24 3.41 0.58
CA VAL A 110 9.83 3.50 -0.84
C VAL A 110 8.69 4.50 -1.00
N LEU A 111 7.58 4.30 -0.29
CA LEU A 111 6.41 5.17 -0.38
C LEU A 111 6.58 6.47 0.41
N LYS A 112 7.46 6.48 1.42
CA LYS A 112 7.67 7.59 2.36
C LYS A 112 6.36 8.09 2.99
N SER A 113 5.42 7.16 3.18
CA SER A 113 4.09 7.42 3.73
C SER A 113 3.65 6.22 4.54
N ILE A 114 3.22 6.48 5.77
CA ILE A 114 2.85 5.50 6.78
C ILE A 114 1.32 5.36 6.78
N CYS A 115 0.85 4.11 6.77
CA CYS A 115 -0.55 3.81 6.94
C CYS A 115 -0.83 3.45 8.41
N VAL A 116 -1.46 4.37 9.14
CA VAL A 116 -1.74 4.18 10.58
C VAL A 116 -2.55 2.92 10.84
N PHE A 117 -3.48 2.56 9.95
CA PHE A 117 -4.28 1.35 10.09
C PHE A 117 -3.49 0.07 9.76
N CYS A 118 -2.57 0.08 8.79
CA CYS A 118 -1.65 -1.05 8.56
C CYS A 118 -0.76 -1.28 9.78
N GLU A 119 -0.16 -0.21 10.31
CA GLU A 119 0.71 -0.30 11.49
C GLU A 119 -0.06 -0.72 12.75
N ALA A 120 -1.27 -0.20 12.96
CA ALA A 120 -2.16 -0.66 14.04
C ALA A 120 -2.49 -2.16 13.91
N SER A 121 -2.76 -2.64 12.69
CA SER A 121 -3.02 -4.06 12.46
C SER A 121 -1.81 -4.95 12.79
N LYS A 122 -0.58 -4.47 12.53
CA LYS A 122 0.64 -5.17 12.91
C LYS A 122 0.80 -5.24 14.42
N VAL A 123 0.50 -4.15 15.14
CA VAL A 123 0.49 -4.14 16.61
C VAL A 123 -0.51 -5.18 17.14
N LEU A 124 -1.68 -5.32 16.53
CA LEU A 124 -2.64 -6.35 16.89
C LEU A 124 -2.11 -7.78 16.61
N ILE A 125 -1.40 -8.01 15.50
CA ILE A 125 -0.72 -9.29 15.23
C ILE A 125 0.31 -9.60 16.32
N LEU A 126 1.13 -8.62 16.71
CA LEU A 126 2.12 -8.77 17.79
C LEU A 126 1.45 -9.09 19.13
N ALA A 127 0.32 -8.46 19.44
CA ALA A 127 -0.46 -8.75 20.64
C ALA A 127 -1.02 -10.18 20.63
N VAL A 128 -1.52 -10.66 19.48
CA VAL A 128 -1.96 -12.05 19.30
C VAL A 128 -0.81 -13.05 19.49
N ILE A 129 0.38 -12.75 18.96
CA ILE A 129 1.60 -13.56 19.15
C ILE A 129 1.98 -13.59 20.64
N ALA A 130 1.97 -12.45 21.32
CA ALA A 130 2.33 -12.35 22.73
C ALA A 130 1.39 -13.17 23.62
N VAL A 131 0.07 -13.04 23.43
CA VAL A 131 -0.92 -13.80 24.21
C VAL A 131 -0.82 -15.30 23.92
N SER A 132 -0.74 -15.69 22.65
CA SER A 132 -0.66 -17.11 22.25
C SER A 132 0.65 -17.75 22.69
N GLY A 133 1.77 -17.04 22.56
CA GLY A 133 3.08 -17.48 23.01
C GLY A 133 3.16 -17.63 24.53
N TYR A 134 2.58 -16.70 25.28
CA TYR A 134 2.46 -16.80 26.74
C TYR A 134 1.59 -17.99 27.16
N ALA A 135 0.45 -18.20 26.51
CA ALA A 135 -0.44 -19.32 26.77
C ALA A 135 0.21 -20.69 26.46
N LEU A 136 1.13 -20.72 25.50
CA LEU A 136 1.88 -21.91 25.09
C LEU A 136 3.28 -22.02 25.72
N ARG A 137 3.60 -21.19 26.73
CA ARG A 137 4.92 -21.19 27.37
C ARG A 137 5.26 -22.59 27.91
N GLY A 138 6.40 -23.13 27.48
CA GLY A 138 6.85 -24.48 27.85
C GLY A 138 6.15 -25.63 27.10
N ARG A 139 5.20 -25.34 26.20
CA ARG A 139 4.46 -26.34 25.39
C ARG A 139 4.86 -26.33 23.91
N THR A 140 5.61 -25.31 23.49
CA THR A 140 6.09 -25.14 22.12
C THR A 140 7.60 -25.34 22.07
N GLY A 141 8.07 -26.23 21.20
CA GLY A 141 9.50 -26.46 20.99
C GLY A 141 10.16 -25.36 20.16
N ARG A 142 11.46 -25.14 20.33
CA ARG A 142 12.23 -24.13 19.57
C ARG A 142 12.12 -24.33 18.04
N GLN A 143 12.11 -25.57 17.58
CA GLN A 143 11.99 -25.91 16.15
C GLN A 143 10.68 -25.41 15.53
N PHE A 144 9.58 -25.39 16.28
CA PHE A 144 8.30 -24.87 15.80
C PHE A 144 8.36 -23.37 15.53
N VAL A 145 9.01 -22.60 16.41
CA VAL A 145 9.16 -21.15 16.23
C VAL A 145 10.09 -20.86 15.05
N ILE A 146 11.20 -21.61 14.94
CA ILE A 146 12.14 -21.48 13.83
C ILE A 146 11.45 -21.79 12.49
N SER A 147 10.62 -22.83 12.42
CA SER A 147 9.91 -23.17 11.18
C SER A 147 8.89 -22.09 10.80
N ALA A 148 8.14 -21.55 11.77
CA ALA A 148 7.22 -20.44 11.52
C ALA A 148 7.95 -19.19 11.01
N MET A 149 9.09 -18.84 11.62
CA MET A 149 9.93 -17.72 11.16
C MET A 149 10.50 -17.95 9.76
N ALA A 150 10.99 -19.16 9.47
CA ALA A 150 11.51 -19.51 8.16
C ALA A 150 10.42 -19.40 7.08
N VAL A 151 9.22 -19.91 7.35
CA VAL A 151 8.07 -19.78 6.43
C VAL A 151 7.66 -18.32 6.27
N GLY A 152 7.63 -17.53 7.35
CA GLY A 152 7.36 -16.10 7.28
C GLY A 152 8.38 -15.32 6.44
N LEU A 153 9.67 -15.66 6.56
CA LEU A 153 10.74 -15.08 5.73
C LEU A 153 10.60 -15.47 4.26
N VAL A 154 10.29 -16.75 3.98
CA VAL A 154 10.02 -17.20 2.61
C VAL A 154 8.82 -16.47 2.03
N PHE A 155 7.74 -16.31 2.80
CA PHE A 155 6.56 -15.60 2.32
C PHE A 155 6.87 -14.13 2.05
N ALA A 156 7.62 -13.45 2.94
CA ALA A 156 8.10 -12.09 2.70
C ALA A 156 8.96 -11.99 1.43
N GLY A 157 9.87 -12.95 1.20
CA GLY A 157 10.70 -13.01 0.00
C GLY A 157 9.90 -13.23 -1.28
N VAL A 158 8.86 -14.08 -1.23
CA VAL A 158 7.92 -14.28 -2.35
C VAL A 158 7.13 -13.00 -2.62
N THR A 159 6.59 -12.35 -1.58
CA THR A 159 5.90 -11.06 -1.71
C THR A 159 6.81 -9.99 -2.34
N TYR A 160 8.06 -9.89 -1.87
CA TYR A 160 9.06 -9.01 -2.46
C TYR A 160 9.27 -9.32 -3.95
N PHE A 161 9.47 -10.60 -4.31
CA PHE A 161 9.70 -10.99 -5.70
C PHE A 161 8.51 -10.65 -6.60
N ILE A 162 7.27 -10.84 -6.12
CA ILE A 162 6.06 -10.45 -6.84
C ILE A 162 6.07 -8.95 -7.08
N HIS A 163 6.29 -8.14 -6.04
CA HIS A 163 6.25 -6.68 -6.18
C HIS A 163 7.43 -6.12 -6.98
N ALA A 164 8.62 -6.72 -6.89
CA ALA A 164 9.79 -6.33 -7.66
C ALA A 164 9.58 -6.55 -9.17
N ASN A 165 8.67 -7.45 -9.54
CA ASN A 165 8.26 -7.70 -10.92
C ASN A 165 6.82 -7.21 -11.19
N ALA A 166 6.22 -6.48 -10.25
CA ALA A 166 4.87 -5.93 -10.40
C ALA A 166 4.98 -4.56 -11.07
N GLY A 167 4.48 -4.47 -12.29
CA GLY A 167 4.46 -3.23 -13.06
C GLY A 167 4.59 -3.52 -14.56
N PRO A 168 4.47 -2.48 -15.40
CA PRO A 168 4.59 -2.62 -16.84
C PRO A 168 6.05 -2.84 -17.32
N GLY A 169 7.03 -2.75 -16.43
CA GLY A 169 8.45 -2.76 -16.80
C GLY A 169 8.75 -1.65 -17.81
N GLU A 170 9.42 -1.99 -18.91
CA GLU A 170 9.76 -1.06 -19.99
C GLU A 170 8.64 -0.83 -21.02
N LYS A 171 7.47 -1.46 -20.85
CA LYS A 171 6.37 -1.45 -21.83
C LYS A 171 5.94 -0.04 -22.27
N TYR A 172 6.00 0.94 -21.36
CA TYR A 172 5.53 2.30 -21.65
C TYR A 172 6.67 3.30 -21.89
N ASN A 173 7.89 2.83 -22.14
CA ASN A 173 9.03 3.71 -22.44
C ASN A 173 8.76 4.58 -23.67
N ALA A 174 8.28 3.98 -24.77
CA ALA A 174 7.97 4.70 -26.00
C ALA A 174 6.87 5.76 -25.81
N LEU A 175 5.82 5.41 -25.06
CA LEU A 175 4.76 6.35 -24.68
C LEU A 175 5.34 7.53 -23.89
N ALA A 176 6.11 7.25 -22.84
CA ALA A 176 6.60 8.27 -21.92
C ALA A 176 7.60 9.21 -22.61
N GLN A 177 8.51 8.68 -23.43
CA GLN A 177 9.44 9.46 -24.24
C GLN A 177 8.71 10.35 -25.26
N CYS A 178 7.73 9.80 -25.98
CA CYS A 178 6.94 10.60 -26.92
C CYS A 178 6.14 11.72 -26.24
N LEU A 179 5.62 11.47 -25.02
CA LEU A 179 4.94 12.50 -24.23
C LEU A 179 5.90 13.63 -23.85
N ASP A 180 7.11 13.29 -23.37
CA ASP A 180 8.17 14.23 -23.04
C ASP A 180 8.60 15.06 -24.26
N GLU A 181 8.89 14.40 -25.39
CA GLU A 181 9.24 15.06 -26.66
C GLU A 181 8.16 16.03 -27.16
N LYS A 182 6.88 15.74 -26.87
CA LYS A 182 5.74 16.61 -27.23
C LYS A 182 5.43 17.69 -26.18
N GLY A 183 6.24 17.80 -25.14
CA GLY A 183 6.10 18.82 -24.10
C GLY A 183 5.00 18.55 -23.08
N TYR A 184 4.55 17.29 -22.91
CA TYR A 184 3.60 16.95 -21.85
C TYR A 184 4.30 16.85 -20.49
N LYS A 185 3.84 17.68 -19.54
CA LYS A 185 4.34 17.73 -18.17
C LYS A 185 3.23 17.41 -17.18
N VAL A 186 3.64 16.89 -16.02
CA VAL A 186 2.74 16.62 -14.90
C VAL A 186 2.97 17.64 -13.80
N TYR A 187 1.95 18.42 -13.47
CA TYR A 187 1.95 19.26 -12.29
C TYR A 187 1.42 18.45 -11.11
N GLY A 188 2.32 18.15 -10.16
CA GLY A 188 2.14 17.10 -9.18
C GLY A 188 2.71 17.44 -7.80
N SER A 189 2.87 16.40 -7.00
CA SER A 189 3.57 16.46 -5.70
C SER A 189 4.00 15.06 -5.30
N ILE A 190 5.22 14.92 -4.77
CA ILE A 190 5.79 13.65 -4.34
C ILE A 190 4.90 12.98 -3.29
N THR A 191 4.28 13.75 -2.40
CA THR A 191 3.42 13.28 -1.30
C THR A 191 1.95 13.09 -1.70
N CYS A 192 1.57 13.45 -2.93
CA CYS A 192 0.21 13.35 -3.42
C CYS A 192 -0.17 11.90 -3.83
N ALA A 193 -1.24 11.37 -3.22
CA ALA A 193 -1.71 9.99 -3.43
C ALA A 193 -2.16 9.72 -4.88
N SER A 194 -2.87 10.67 -5.50
CA SER A 194 -3.29 10.55 -6.90
C SER A 194 -2.11 10.63 -7.87
N CYS A 195 -1.10 11.41 -7.52
CA CYS A 195 0.14 11.55 -8.28
C CYS A 195 0.93 10.24 -8.22
N ALA A 196 1.08 9.65 -7.03
CA ALA A 196 1.69 8.33 -6.86
C ALA A 196 0.99 7.23 -7.69
N ARG A 197 -0.34 7.26 -7.76
CA ARG A 197 -1.11 6.35 -8.63
C ARG A 197 -0.82 6.58 -10.12
N GLN A 198 -0.71 7.83 -10.57
CA GLN A 198 -0.33 8.14 -11.95
C GLN A 198 1.08 7.58 -12.28
N ARG A 199 2.06 7.76 -11.39
CA ARG A 199 3.42 7.21 -11.57
C ARG A 199 3.39 5.68 -11.70
N ALA A 200 2.64 5.03 -10.83
CA ALA A 200 2.52 3.58 -10.81
C ALA A 200 1.96 2.99 -12.11
N MET A 201 1.11 3.73 -12.85
CA MET A 201 0.63 3.30 -14.16
C MET A 201 1.75 3.18 -15.19
N PHE A 202 2.74 4.08 -15.14
CA PHE A 202 3.89 4.07 -16.04
C PHE A 202 5.00 3.13 -15.57
N GLY A 203 5.09 2.84 -14.26
CA GLY A 203 6.21 2.09 -13.70
C GLY A 203 7.55 2.79 -13.97
N ASP A 204 8.56 2.02 -14.37
CA ASP A 204 9.90 2.54 -14.64
C ASP A 204 9.94 3.57 -15.77
N ALA A 205 8.98 3.53 -16.69
CA ALA A 205 8.87 4.50 -17.78
C ALA A 205 8.59 5.93 -17.28
N TYR A 206 8.06 6.09 -16.05
CA TYR A 206 7.77 7.42 -15.52
C TYR A 206 9.03 8.29 -15.36
N LYS A 207 10.23 7.69 -15.34
CA LYS A 207 11.50 8.43 -15.32
C LYS A 207 11.70 9.37 -16.52
N PHE A 208 10.98 9.13 -17.62
CA PHE A 208 11.00 10.00 -18.80
C PHE A 208 10.00 11.14 -18.72
N ILE A 209 9.04 11.11 -17.78
CA ILE A 209 8.03 12.14 -17.64
C ILE A 209 8.55 13.25 -16.74
N GLU A 210 8.51 14.49 -17.21
CA GLU A 210 8.78 15.66 -16.38
C GLU A 210 7.60 15.92 -15.41
N GLU A 211 7.84 15.70 -14.11
CA GLU A 211 6.92 16.08 -13.04
C GLU A 211 7.39 17.36 -12.33
N ILE A 212 6.51 18.37 -12.34
CA ILE A 212 6.68 19.66 -11.70
C ILE A 212 6.14 19.58 -10.25
N GLU A 213 7.04 19.74 -9.28
CA GLU A 213 6.70 19.69 -7.85
C GLU A 213 6.03 21.00 -7.39
N CYS A 214 4.73 20.91 -7.09
CA CYS A 214 3.89 22.04 -6.69
C CYS A 214 3.71 22.23 -5.18
N ASP A 215 4.27 21.35 -4.34
CA ASP A 215 4.13 21.44 -2.88
C ASP A 215 5.32 22.18 -2.24
N PRO A 216 5.12 23.34 -1.58
CA PRO A 216 6.21 24.10 -0.94
C PRO A 216 6.97 23.33 0.14
N ARG A 217 6.39 22.25 0.67
CA ARG A 217 6.96 21.45 1.76
C ARG A 217 7.99 20.45 1.24
N ASN A 218 7.96 20.12 -0.05
CA ASN A 218 8.88 19.18 -0.68
C ASN A 218 10.14 19.89 -1.22
N PRO A 219 11.32 19.23 -1.20
CA PRO A 219 12.52 19.76 -1.84
C PRO A 219 12.34 19.98 -3.35
N HIS A 220 13.06 20.93 -3.93
CA HIS A 220 13.04 21.25 -5.37
C HIS A 220 11.66 21.66 -5.92
N ASN A 221 10.76 22.14 -5.06
CA ASN A 221 9.47 22.67 -5.48
C ASN A 221 9.60 23.97 -6.31
N VAL A 222 8.62 24.19 -7.18
CA VAL A 222 8.50 25.38 -8.04
C VAL A 222 7.09 25.96 -7.96
N VAL A 223 6.66 26.27 -6.73
CA VAL A 223 5.28 26.66 -6.42
C VAL A 223 4.79 27.87 -7.20
N GLU A 224 5.67 28.85 -7.45
CA GLU A 224 5.34 30.04 -8.23
C GLU A 224 4.90 29.70 -9.66
N LEU A 225 5.55 28.72 -10.29
CA LEU A 225 5.16 28.21 -11.60
C LEU A 225 3.77 27.56 -11.54
N CYS A 226 3.51 26.74 -10.52
CA CYS A 226 2.21 26.08 -10.36
C CYS A 226 1.07 27.09 -10.11
N ILE A 227 1.33 28.18 -9.38
CA ILE A 227 0.39 29.28 -9.20
C ILE A 227 0.14 30.00 -10.53
N ALA A 228 1.20 30.33 -11.27
CA ALA A 228 1.10 30.98 -12.58
C ALA A 228 0.31 30.12 -13.58
N LYS A 229 0.46 28.79 -13.50
CA LYS A 229 -0.26 27.79 -14.30
C LYS A 229 -1.64 27.45 -13.74
N ASN A 230 -2.10 28.16 -12.70
CA ASN A 230 -3.42 27.99 -12.10
C ASN A 230 -3.73 26.53 -11.71
N ILE A 231 -2.74 25.83 -11.15
CA ILE A 231 -2.88 24.44 -10.70
C ILE A 231 -3.67 24.41 -9.40
N LYS A 232 -4.89 23.85 -9.45
CA LYS A 232 -5.79 23.75 -8.28
C LYS A 232 -5.87 22.36 -7.66
N LYS A 233 -5.55 21.32 -8.44
CA LYS A 233 -5.59 19.91 -8.03
C LYS A 233 -4.46 19.17 -8.72
N THR A 234 -3.92 18.15 -8.06
CA THR A 234 -2.85 17.31 -8.60
C THR A 234 -3.29 15.83 -8.70
N PRO A 235 -2.78 15.07 -9.68
CA PRO A 235 -1.95 15.52 -10.80
C PRO A 235 -2.77 16.33 -11.81
N THR A 236 -2.12 17.24 -12.55
CA THR A 236 -2.70 17.90 -13.73
C THR A 236 -1.70 17.79 -14.88
N TRP A 237 -2.14 17.21 -16.00
CA TRP A 237 -1.33 17.10 -17.22
C TRP A 237 -1.52 18.32 -18.11
N ILE A 238 -0.42 18.90 -18.57
CA ILE A 238 -0.40 20.05 -19.48
C ILE A 238 0.62 19.79 -20.58
N GLN A 239 0.22 20.06 -21.83
CA GLN A 239 1.13 20.16 -22.95
C GLN A 239 1.61 21.61 -23.09
N GLU A 240 2.92 21.79 -23.17
CA GLU A 240 3.55 23.09 -23.31
C GLU A 240 4.34 23.20 -24.61
N ASP A 241 4.40 24.41 -25.17
CA ASP A 241 5.38 24.74 -26.21
C ASP A 241 6.78 25.00 -25.60
N GLU A 242 7.78 25.19 -26.45
CA GLU A 242 9.17 25.44 -26.03
C GLU A 242 9.34 26.73 -25.18
N ALA A 243 8.41 27.69 -25.31
CA ALA A 243 8.41 28.92 -24.52
C ALA A 243 7.64 28.78 -23.20
N GLY A 244 7.07 27.59 -22.92
CA GLY A 244 6.23 27.33 -21.75
C GLY A 244 4.79 27.83 -21.89
N GLY A 245 4.33 28.15 -23.10
CA GLY A 245 2.93 28.42 -23.42
C GLY A 245 2.08 27.16 -23.33
N GLU A 246 0.88 27.26 -22.77
CA GLU A 246 -0.04 26.12 -22.66
C GLU A 246 -0.75 25.84 -23.99
N LEU A 247 -0.55 24.64 -24.53
CA LEU A 247 -1.21 24.18 -25.76
C LEU A 247 -2.46 23.34 -25.46
N TYR A 248 -2.39 22.49 -24.44
CA TYR A 248 -3.49 21.61 -24.07
C TYR A 248 -3.44 21.28 -22.57
N ARG A 249 -4.61 21.13 -21.93
CA ARG A 249 -4.72 20.75 -20.52
C ARG A 249 -5.76 19.66 -20.35
N PHE A 250 -5.39 18.61 -19.64
CA PHE A 250 -6.34 17.59 -19.20
C PHE A 250 -7.14 18.06 -17.99
N GLU A 251 -8.33 17.49 -17.81
CA GLU A 251 -9.05 17.65 -16.55
C GLU A 251 -8.19 17.17 -15.37
N ALA A 252 -8.20 17.93 -14.27
CA ALA A 252 -7.35 17.62 -13.14
C ALA A 252 -7.72 16.28 -12.49
N GLY A 253 -6.71 15.45 -12.25
CA GLY A 253 -6.85 14.09 -11.77
C GLY A 253 -6.00 13.09 -12.57
N ILE A 254 -6.19 11.81 -12.25
CA ILE A 254 -5.50 10.71 -12.93
C ILE A 254 -6.03 10.58 -14.35
N VAL A 255 -5.12 10.49 -15.31
CA VAL A 255 -5.40 10.28 -16.73
C VAL A 255 -4.93 8.87 -17.12
N SER A 256 -5.80 8.08 -17.74
CA SER A 256 -5.43 6.73 -18.18
C SER A 256 -4.40 6.77 -19.30
N LEU A 257 -3.58 5.72 -19.42
CA LEU A 257 -2.55 5.61 -20.45
C LEU A 257 -3.16 5.65 -21.86
N GLU A 258 -4.32 5.02 -22.05
CA GLU A 258 -5.05 5.01 -23.32
C GLU A 258 -5.53 6.42 -23.68
N ASN A 259 -5.96 7.20 -22.70
CA ASN A 259 -6.40 8.57 -22.94
C ASN A 259 -5.20 9.48 -23.26
N LEU A 260 -4.08 9.31 -22.56
CA LEU A 260 -2.82 10.00 -22.87
C LEU A 260 -2.36 9.67 -24.28
N SER A 261 -2.32 8.38 -24.64
CA SER A 261 -1.97 7.91 -25.98
C SER A 261 -2.90 8.49 -27.06
N ARG A 262 -4.22 8.39 -26.87
CA ARG A 262 -5.21 8.88 -27.85
C ARG A 262 -5.12 10.38 -28.09
N VAL A 263 -4.92 11.19 -27.04
CA VAL A 263 -4.89 12.66 -27.15
C VAL A 263 -3.54 13.15 -27.68
N SER A 264 -2.44 12.57 -27.20
CA SER A 264 -1.09 12.94 -27.65
C SER A 264 -0.74 12.36 -29.02
N GLY A 265 -1.40 11.27 -29.44
CA GLY A 265 -1.00 10.47 -30.59
C GLY A 265 0.26 9.62 -30.37
N CYS A 266 0.69 9.42 -29.11
CA CYS A 266 1.82 8.58 -28.76
C CYS A 266 1.39 7.11 -28.61
N SER A 267 2.22 6.16 -29.07
CA SER A 267 1.95 4.71 -29.01
C SER A 267 1.93 4.18 -27.56
N LEU A 268 1.10 3.16 -27.29
CA LEU A 268 1.12 2.36 -26.04
C LEU A 268 2.11 1.18 -26.09
N GLU A 269 2.62 0.87 -27.28
CA GLU A 269 3.63 -0.15 -27.59
C GLU A 269 5.02 0.47 -27.70
#